data_AF-A0A9D6FMZ5-F1
#
_entry.id   AF-A0A9D6FMZ5-F1
#
_cell.length_a   1.000
_cell.length_b   1.000
_cell.length_c   1.000
_cell.angle_alpha   90.00
_cell.angle_beta   90.00
_cell.angle_gamma   90.00
#
_symmetry.space_group_name_H-M   'P 1'
#
loop_
_entity.id
_entity.type
_entity.pdbx_description
1 polymer ?
#
loop_
_entity_poly.entity_id
_entity_poly.type
_entity_poly.pdbx_seq_one_letter_code
_entity_poly.pdbx_strand_id
1 'polypeptide(L)'
;MKRTLILAVAAGLSGCMGYASRNVFSAKEDSRGFSGQFRRESFGSTSTAKTPNVRIREYFPETLYWNPQVVTDEKGRAEIDVKMADSITTWRLTALANSRSGALGSTTKGLRVFRSFFVDIDFPVALTQHDSVKVPVAVYNYLKTPQKVLLEVEKEDWFELEDEAVKSVDLAAEEVKAVHFRVKVKKIGPQRLTVFAKADDSSDAVRRPVEIVPDGKMFEIVLNDRLARRIDKSFEIPKDAIEGSLKVFGKVYPGVFAQVIEGVEGMLGMPHG
;
A
#
# COMPACT_ATOMS: atom_id res chain seq x y z
N MET A 1 -6.41 -1.06 16.20
CA MET A 1 -6.92 -2.22 16.97
C MET A 1 -6.00 -3.41 16.74
N LYS A 2 -5.53 -4.05 17.83
CA LYS A 2 -4.82 -5.34 17.78
C LYS A 2 -5.83 -6.40 17.36
N ARG A 3 -5.55 -7.16 16.29
CA ARG A 3 -6.33 -8.35 15.93
C ARG A 3 -5.37 -9.54 16.11
N THR A 4 -5.66 -10.38 17.08
CA THR A 4 -4.88 -11.58 17.41
C THR A 4 -5.18 -12.69 16.41
N LEU A 5 -4.15 -13.28 15.83
CA LEU A 5 -4.27 -14.40 14.89
C LEU A 5 -3.65 -15.64 15.54
N ILE A 6 -4.49 -16.57 15.98
CA ILE A 6 -4.02 -17.85 16.54
C ILE A 6 -3.68 -18.77 15.38
N LEU A 7 -2.39 -19.08 15.19
CA LEU A 7 -1.94 -20.03 14.18
C LEU A 7 -1.57 -21.35 14.87
N ALA A 8 -2.28 -22.43 14.54
CA ALA A 8 -1.83 -23.77 14.89
C ALA A 8 -1.12 -24.36 13.66
N VAL A 9 0.21 -24.33 13.66
CA VAL A 9 0.99 -25.19 12.78
C VAL A 9 0.98 -26.57 13.42
N ALA A 10 0.43 -27.57 12.74
CA ALA A 10 0.46 -28.94 13.22
C ALA A 10 1.47 -29.71 12.37
N ALA A 11 2.65 -29.99 12.94
CA ALA A 11 3.52 -31.02 12.40
C ALA A 11 2.97 -32.38 12.87
N GLY A 12 2.00 -32.92 12.12
CA GLY A 12 1.41 -34.24 12.40
C GLY A 12 2.35 -35.36 11.99
N LEU A 13 2.86 -36.12 12.98
CA LEU A 13 3.43 -37.44 12.78
C LEU A 13 2.31 -38.49 12.89
N SER A 14 2.13 -39.25 11.79
CA SER A 14 1.49 -40.57 11.69
C SER A 14 -0.04 -40.71 11.68
N GLY A 15 -0.52 -41.56 10.75
CA GLY A 15 -1.70 -42.42 10.94
C GLY A 15 -2.93 -42.08 10.11
N CYS A 16 -3.40 -43.06 9.32
CA CYS A 16 -4.62 -43.07 8.51
C CYS A 16 -5.90 -42.54 9.19
N MET A 17 -6.90 -42.28 8.32
CA MET A 17 -8.35 -42.18 8.53
C MET A 17 -8.92 -40.75 8.43
N GLY A 18 -9.80 -40.56 7.45
CA GLY A 18 -10.30 -39.27 7.01
C GLY A 18 -11.23 -38.57 7.99
N TYR A 19 -11.19 -37.25 7.98
CA TYR A 19 -12.31 -36.36 8.27
C TYR A 19 -12.07 -35.03 7.55
N ALA A 20 -12.91 -34.71 6.57
CA ALA A 20 -12.92 -33.40 5.92
C ALA A 20 -13.70 -32.42 6.82
N SER A 21 -13.00 -31.53 7.54
CA SER A 21 -13.62 -30.39 8.21
C SER A 21 -13.29 -29.10 7.48
N ARG A 22 -14.28 -28.53 6.78
CA ARG A 22 -14.27 -27.17 6.22
C ARG A 22 -14.33 -26.16 7.37
N ASN A 23 -13.22 -25.48 7.65
CA ASN A 23 -13.25 -24.29 8.51
C ASN A 23 -13.13 -23.04 7.63
N VAL A 24 -14.24 -22.32 7.51
CA VAL A 24 -14.33 -20.98 6.91
C VAL A 24 -14.07 -19.97 8.03
N PHE A 25 -12.99 -19.20 7.93
CA PHE A 25 -12.70 -18.10 8.86
C PHE A 25 -13.12 -16.77 8.23
N SER A 26 -14.06 -16.08 8.89
CA SER A 26 -14.52 -14.73 8.56
C SER A 26 -14.32 -13.85 9.79
N ALA A 27 -13.64 -12.72 9.62
CA ALA A 27 -13.49 -11.72 10.67
C ALA A 27 -14.65 -10.72 10.60
N LYS A 28 -15.56 -10.76 11.60
CA LYS A 28 -16.60 -9.74 11.81
C LYS A 28 -16.11 -8.64 12.76
N GLU A 29 -16.56 -7.42 12.52
CA GLU A 29 -16.31 -6.23 13.34
C GLU A 29 -17.50 -6.03 14.29
N ASP A 30 -17.26 -5.82 15.58
CA ASP A 30 -18.29 -5.63 16.62
C ASP A 30 -18.31 -4.14 17.04
N SER A 31 -19.43 -3.47 16.79
CA SER A 31 -19.66 -2.07 17.13
C SER A 31 -20.51 -1.97 18.41
N ARG A 32 -19.90 -1.67 19.55
CA ARG A 32 -20.63 -1.32 20.78
C ARG A 32 -20.16 0.01 21.34
N GLY A 33 -21.11 0.95 21.37
CA GLY A 33 -20.96 2.32 21.85
C GLY A 33 -20.89 2.42 23.36
N PHE A 34 -20.19 3.45 23.82
CA PHE A 34 -20.09 3.82 25.23
C PHE A 34 -20.81 5.16 25.41
N SER A 35 -21.82 5.19 26.29
CA SER A 35 -22.59 6.39 26.66
C SER A 35 -21.99 7.03 27.91
N GLY A 36 -21.57 8.29 27.78
CA GLY A 36 -21.21 9.15 28.90
C GLY A 36 -21.76 10.55 28.66
N GLN A 37 -22.78 10.93 29.45
CA GLN A 37 -23.33 12.28 29.50
C GLN A 37 -22.42 13.20 30.30
N PHE A 38 -22.01 14.35 29.73
CA PHE A 38 -21.73 15.56 30.51
C PHE A 38 -22.09 16.81 29.72
N ARG A 39 -22.54 17.81 30.47
CA ARG A 39 -23.41 18.95 30.10
C ARG A 39 -22.63 20.12 29.51
N ARG A 40 -23.28 20.79 28.54
CA ARG A 40 -22.88 21.99 27.76
C ARG A 40 -22.34 23.17 28.58
N GLU A 41 -21.41 23.91 27.96
CA GLU A 41 -21.50 25.37 27.77
C GLU A 41 -21.04 25.76 26.36
N SER A 42 -21.64 26.82 25.83
CA SER A 42 -21.66 27.23 24.42
C SER A 42 -20.81 28.46 24.14
N PHE A 43 -19.98 28.44 23.08
CA PHE A 43 -19.49 29.64 22.42
C PHE A 43 -19.30 29.43 20.91
N GLY A 44 -19.81 30.37 20.12
CA GLY A 44 -19.21 30.87 18.89
C GLY A 44 -19.17 29.95 17.66
N SER A 45 -20.12 30.17 16.76
CA SER A 45 -20.20 29.61 15.40
C SER A 45 -18.94 29.87 14.55
N THR A 46 -18.29 28.80 14.11
CA THR A 46 -17.68 28.69 12.77
C THR A 46 -17.74 27.21 12.39
N SER A 47 -18.66 26.84 11.50
CA SER A 47 -18.85 25.46 11.06
C SER A 47 -17.76 25.07 10.08
N THR A 48 -16.57 24.73 10.56
CA THR A 48 -15.72 23.76 9.86
C THR A 48 -16.43 22.42 9.96
N ALA A 49 -16.98 21.93 8.86
CA ALA A 49 -17.54 20.60 8.78
C ALA A 49 -16.48 19.61 9.26
N LYS A 50 -16.66 19.12 10.49
CA LYS A 50 -15.75 18.20 11.15
C LYS A 50 -15.84 16.90 10.36
N THR A 51 -14.87 16.66 9.48
CA THR A 51 -14.73 15.38 8.77
C THR A 51 -14.86 14.29 9.84
N PRO A 52 -15.80 13.33 9.70
CA PRO A 52 -15.84 12.21 10.63
C PRO A 52 -14.44 11.62 10.71
N ASN A 53 -14.03 11.19 11.91
CA ASN A 53 -12.70 10.62 12.16
C ASN A 53 -12.59 9.24 11.48
N VAL A 54 -12.56 9.24 10.16
CA VAL A 54 -12.47 8.08 9.28
C VAL A 54 -10.99 7.73 9.20
N ARG A 55 -10.65 6.51 9.57
CA ARG A 55 -9.28 6.02 9.45
C ARG A 55 -8.90 5.95 7.97
N ILE A 56 -7.81 6.62 7.61
CA ILE A 56 -7.23 6.59 6.27
C ILE A 56 -6.44 5.28 6.08
N ARG A 57 -6.72 4.57 4.99
CA ARG A 57 -5.97 3.40 4.55
C ARG A 57 -4.77 3.83 3.73
N GLU A 58 -3.56 3.58 4.23
CA GLU A 58 -2.32 4.01 3.58
C GLU A 58 -1.20 2.96 3.64
N TYR A 59 -1.41 1.85 4.37
CA TYR A 59 -0.41 0.79 4.52
C TYR A 59 -0.71 -0.39 3.59
N PHE A 60 -0.06 -0.39 2.41
CA PHE A 60 -0.22 -1.38 1.35
C PHE A 60 1.11 -2.06 0.99
N PRO A 61 1.74 -2.83 1.89
CA PRO A 61 2.97 -3.56 1.58
C PRO A 61 2.71 -4.68 0.57
N GLU A 62 3.74 -5.11 -0.15
CA GLU A 62 3.67 -6.34 -0.97
C GLU A 62 3.83 -7.60 -0.10
N THR A 63 4.73 -7.53 0.89
CA THR A 63 4.95 -8.59 1.88
C THR A 63 4.52 -8.10 3.26
N LEU A 64 3.45 -8.68 3.80
CA LEU A 64 2.89 -8.27 5.10
C LEU A 64 3.78 -8.66 6.29
N TYR A 65 4.32 -9.87 6.25
CA TYR A 65 5.08 -10.44 7.37
C TYR A 65 6.09 -11.46 6.86
N TRP A 66 7.31 -11.36 7.38
CA TRP A 66 8.38 -12.32 7.17
C TRP A 66 9.07 -12.60 8.50
N ASN A 67 9.15 -13.87 8.90
CA ASN A 67 9.93 -14.28 10.05
C ASN A 67 10.65 -15.59 9.72
N PRO A 68 11.99 -15.56 9.60
CA PRO A 68 12.77 -16.73 9.20
C PRO A 68 12.90 -17.77 10.32
N GLN A 69 12.61 -17.42 11.58
CA GLN A 69 12.78 -18.32 12.72
C GLN A 69 11.60 -18.20 13.68
N VAL A 70 10.77 -19.25 13.68
CA VAL A 70 9.68 -19.42 14.63
C VAL A 70 9.91 -20.76 15.33
N VAL A 71 10.16 -20.72 16.64
CA VAL A 71 10.33 -21.93 17.44
C VAL A 71 8.97 -22.37 17.95
N THR A 72 8.60 -23.61 17.66
CA THR A 72 7.35 -24.19 18.14
C THR A 72 7.47 -24.63 19.60
N ASP A 73 6.33 -24.71 20.29
CA ASP A 73 6.24 -25.35 21.59
C ASP A 73 6.48 -26.87 21.51
N GLU A 74 6.45 -27.55 22.66
CA GLU A 74 6.61 -29.01 22.76
C GLU A 74 5.53 -29.80 21.98
N LYS A 75 4.40 -29.16 21.64
CA LYS A 75 3.29 -29.75 20.88
C LYS A 75 3.37 -29.37 19.39
N GLY A 76 4.43 -28.72 18.95
CA GLY A 76 4.66 -28.32 17.55
C GLY A 76 3.89 -27.07 17.11
N ARG A 77 3.33 -26.29 18.03
CA ARG A 77 2.49 -25.10 17.73
C ARG A 77 3.29 -23.81 17.89
N ALA A 78 2.93 -22.78 17.12
CA ALA A 78 3.49 -21.45 17.26
C ALA A 78 2.45 -20.38 16.91
N GLU A 79 2.25 -19.42 17.80
CA GLU A 79 1.32 -18.31 17.60
C GLU A 79 2.07 -17.04 17.25
N ILE A 80 1.52 -16.26 16.31
CA ILE A 80 2.16 -15.05 15.79
C ILE A 80 1.09 -13.98 15.63
N ASP A 81 1.27 -12.87 16.35
CA ASP A 81 0.44 -11.69 16.19
C ASP A 81 0.96 -10.82 15.04
N VAL A 82 0.16 -10.72 13.98
CA VAL A 82 0.48 -9.89 12.80
C VAL A 82 -0.51 -8.74 12.67
N LYS A 83 0.00 -7.51 12.60
CA LYS A 83 -0.81 -6.34 12.27
C LYS A 83 -1.17 -6.39 10.79
N MET A 84 -2.46 -6.56 10.49
CA MET A 84 -2.93 -6.61 9.10
C MET A 84 -2.72 -5.29 8.35
N ALA A 85 -2.38 -5.40 7.07
CA ALA A 85 -2.35 -4.30 6.12
C ALA A 85 -3.75 -3.79 5.76
N ASP A 86 -3.79 -2.61 5.14
CA ASP A 86 -5.03 -1.97 4.71
C ASP A 86 -5.52 -2.43 3.33
N SER A 87 -4.76 -3.33 2.69
CA SER A 87 -5.14 -3.99 1.43
C SER A 87 -6.34 -4.93 1.64
N ILE A 88 -7.39 -4.73 0.85
CA ILE A 88 -8.60 -5.56 0.84
C ILE A 88 -8.37 -6.65 -0.22
N THR A 89 -7.59 -7.66 0.14
CA THR A 89 -7.17 -8.74 -0.76
C THR A 89 -7.12 -10.08 -0.02
N THR A 90 -6.82 -11.15 -0.76
CA THR A 90 -6.49 -12.45 -0.17
C THR A 90 -4.97 -12.58 -0.08
N TRP A 91 -4.45 -12.54 1.14
CA TRP A 91 -3.03 -12.75 1.41
C TRP A 91 -2.68 -14.23 1.31
N ARG A 92 -1.54 -14.54 0.70
CA ARG A 92 -0.99 -15.89 0.68
C ARG A 92 0.01 -16.05 1.82
N LEU A 93 -0.35 -16.87 2.80
CA LEU A 93 0.55 -17.30 3.87
C LEU A 93 1.27 -18.57 3.40
N THR A 94 2.60 -18.55 3.47
CA THR A 94 3.45 -19.71 3.23
C THR A 94 4.27 -19.98 4.49
N ALA A 95 4.25 -21.22 4.96
CA ALA A 95 5.06 -21.67 6.08
C ALA A 95 5.96 -22.82 5.63
N LEU A 96 7.24 -22.74 5.97
CA LEU A 96 8.25 -23.77 5.77
C LEU A 96 8.77 -24.15 7.16
N ALA A 97 8.91 -25.44 7.43
CA ALA A 97 9.32 -25.95 8.73
C ALA A 97 10.35 -27.07 8.56
N ASN A 98 11.27 -27.14 9.51
CA ASN A 98 12.19 -28.27 9.68
C ASN A 98 12.18 -28.75 11.14
N SER A 99 12.33 -30.05 11.35
CA SER A 99 12.49 -30.64 12.69
C SER A 99 13.96 -30.83 13.06
N ARG A 100 14.23 -31.09 14.34
CA ARG A 100 15.57 -31.48 14.82
C ARG A 100 16.04 -32.82 14.24
N SER A 101 15.12 -33.70 13.87
CA SER A 101 15.42 -34.98 13.21
C SER A 101 15.63 -34.87 11.70
N GLY A 102 15.56 -33.66 11.13
CA GLY A 102 15.78 -33.41 9.70
C GLY A 102 14.54 -33.55 8.83
N ALA A 103 13.34 -33.73 9.40
CA ALA A 103 12.11 -33.73 8.63
C ALA A 103 11.80 -32.31 8.12
N LEU A 104 11.26 -32.21 6.91
CA LEU A 104 10.85 -30.93 6.30
C LEU A 104 9.33 -30.95 6.06
N GLY A 105 8.70 -29.78 6.17
CA GLY A 105 7.29 -29.60 5.88
C GLY A 105 7.01 -28.22 5.30
N SER A 106 5.97 -28.13 4.48
CA SER A 106 5.50 -26.86 3.94
C SER A 106 3.98 -26.81 3.86
N THR A 107 3.41 -25.61 3.98
CA THR A 107 1.99 -25.39 3.76
C THR A 107 1.74 -23.99 3.24
N THR A 108 0.68 -23.82 2.46
CA THR A 108 0.22 -22.53 1.96
C THR A 108 -1.27 -22.37 2.22
N LYS A 109 -1.69 -21.21 2.72
CA LYS A 109 -3.09 -20.87 2.98
C LYS A 109 -3.43 -19.44 2.57
N GLY A 110 -4.67 -19.22 2.15
CA GLY A 110 -5.20 -17.90 1.88
C GLY A 110 -5.82 -17.27 3.14
N LEU A 111 -5.54 -16.00 3.38
CA LEU A 111 -6.17 -15.17 4.41
C LEU A 111 -6.91 -14.02 3.74
N ARG A 112 -8.25 -14.11 3.68
CA ARG A 112 -9.09 -13.12 3.00
C ARG A 112 -9.40 -11.93 3.90
N VAL A 113 -9.03 -10.74 3.46
CA VAL A 113 -9.48 -9.45 4.04
C VAL A 113 -10.59 -8.90 3.16
N PHE A 114 -11.72 -8.55 3.76
CA PHE A 114 -12.89 -8.08 3.04
C PHE A 114 -13.57 -6.93 3.78
N ARG A 115 -14.07 -5.94 3.02
CA ARG A 115 -15.01 -4.92 3.49
C ARG A 115 -16.14 -4.82 2.48
N SER A 116 -17.36 -4.61 2.97
CA SER A 116 -18.56 -4.54 2.13
C SER A 116 -18.68 -3.24 1.34
N PHE A 117 -18.04 -2.17 1.80
CA PHE A 117 -17.97 -0.88 1.12
C PHE A 117 -16.56 -0.30 1.27
N PHE A 118 -15.95 0.13 0.16
CA PHE A 118 -14.65 0.79 0.15
C PHE A 118 -14.39 1.51 -1.17
N VAL A 119 -13.39 2.38 -1.18
CA VAL A 119 -12.90 3.05 -2.40
C VAL A 119 -11.44 2.71 -2.66
N ASP A 120 -11.01 2.74 -3.91
CA ASP A 120 -9.59 2.64 -4.24
C ASP A 120 -9.22 3.62 -5.34
N ILE A 121 -7.96 4.06 -5.31
CA ILE A 121 -7.38 4.92 -6.34
C ILE A 121 -6.49 4.03 -7.20
N ASP A 122 -6.73 4.02 -8.50
CA ASP A 122 -5.94 3.24 -9.44
C ASP A 122 -5.01 4.17 -10.22
N PHE A 123 -3.77 4.30 -9.75
CA PHE A 123 -2.77 5.12 -10.40
C PHE A 123 -2.03 4.33 -11.49
N PRO A 124 -1.66 4.97 -12.61
CA PRO A 124 -0.59 4.43 -13.44
C PRO A 124 0.72 4.39 -12.64
N VAL A 125 1.71 3.66 -13.14
CA VAL A 125 3.02 3.51 -12.49
C VAL A 125 3.67 4.87 -12.16
N ALA A 126 3.49 5.85 -13.03
CA ALA A 126 3.93 7.22 -12.82
C ALA A 126 3.03 8.21 -13.56
N LEU A 127 3.05 9.47 -13.11
CA LEU A 127 2.44 10.62 -13.79
C LEU A 127 3.53 11.57 -14.29
N THR A 128 3.27 12.27 -15.39
CA THR A 128 4.19 13.30 -15.89
C THR A 128 3.81 14.66 -15.31
N GLN A 129 4.81 15.49 -15.00
CA GLN A 129 4.60 16.90 -14.65
C GLN A 129 3.84 17.64 -15.76
N HIS A 130 3.03 18.63 -15.39
CA HIS A 130 2.25 19.49 -16.29
C HIS A 130 1.13 18.81 -17.10
N ASP A 131 1.05 17.48 -17.10
CA ASP A 131 -0.05 16.74 -17.73
C ASP A 131 -1.35 16.87 -16.94
N SER A 132 -2.47 16.96 -17.68
CA SER A 132 -3.82 16.85 -17.13
C SER A 132 -4.33 15.41 -17.31
N VAL A 133 -4.41 14.68 -16.21
CA VAL A 133 -4.77 13.25 -16.19
C VAL A 133 -6.09 13.02 -15.48
N LYS A 134 -6.84 12.01 -15.93
CA LYS A 134 -8.06 11.54 -15.26
C LYS A 134 -7.67 10.41 -14.32
N VAL A 135 -7.59 10.68 -13.02
CA VAL A 135 -7.32 9.66 -12.00
C VAL A 135 -8.60 8.87 -11.75
N PRO A 136 -8.64 7.56 -12.04
CA PRO A 136 -9.79 6.72 -11.75
C PRO A 136 -9.84 6.38 -10.25
N VAL A 137 -11.01 6.60 -9.67
CA VAL A 137 -11.37 6.19 -8.31
C VAL A 137 -12.48 5.15 -8.43
N ALA A 138 -12.18 3.92 -8.05
CA ALA A 138 -13.16 2.84 -8.03
C ALA A 138 -13.92 2.85 -6.70
N VAL A 139 -15.24 2.88 -6.76
CA VAL A 139 -16.14 2.78 -5.60
C VAL A 139 -16.80 1.42 -5.62
N TYR A 140 -16.62 0.65 -4.55
CA TYR A 140 -17.13 -0.70 -4.41
C TYR A 140 -18.29 -0.73 -3.42
N ASN A 141 -19.47 -1.15 -3.87
CA ASN A 141 -20.60 -1.44 -3.01
C ASN A 141 -20.98 -2.92 -3.09
N TYR A 142 -20.52 -3.73 -2.15
CA TYR A 142 -20.91 -5.14 -2.01
C TYR A 142 -22.09 -5.36 -1.04
N LEU A 143 -22.78 -4.29 -0.63
CA LEU A 143 -24.02 -4.41 0.13
C LEU A 143 -25.18 -4.74 -0.80
N LYS A 144 -26.22 -5.35 -0.24
CA LYS A 144 -27.47 -5.66 -0.95
C LYS A 144 -28.39 -4.45 -1.13
N THR A 145 -27.96 -3.29 -0.69
CA THR A 145 -28.71 -2.03 -0.76
C THR A 145 -27.98 -1.05 -1.67
N PRO A 146 -28.71 -0.24 -2.46
CA PRO A 146 -28.11 0.89 -3.15
C PRO A 146 -27.54 1.88 -2.13
N GLN A 147 -26.51 2.62 -2.53
CA GLN A 147 -25.83 3.60 -1.70
C GLN A 147 -25.64 4.89 -2.50
N LYS A 148 -25.90 6.02 -1.84
CA LYS A 148 -25.50 7.32 -2.34
C LYS A 148 -24.19 7.72 -1.68
N VAL A 149 -23.13 7.85 -2.48
CA VAL A 149 -21.77 8.07 -2.00
C VAL A 149 -21.33 9.48 -2.35
N LEU A 150 -20.89 10.22 -1.34
CA LEU A 150 -20.15 11.46 -1.50
C LEU A 150 -18.65 11.14 -1.54
N LEU A 151 -18.01 11.37 -2.68
CA LEU A 151 -16.56 11.31 -2.83
C LEU A 151 -15.97 12.70 -2.67
N GLU A 152 -14.88 12.82 -1.93
CA GLU A 152 -14.15 14.06 -1.75
C GLU A 152 -12.64 13.81 -1.91
N VAL A 153 -12.01 14.56 -2.81
CA VAL A 153 -10.55 14.55 -3.00
C VAL A 153 -9.93 15.62 -2.12
N GLU A 154 -8.94 15.22 -1.31
CA GLU A 154 -8.13 16.16 -0.53
C GLU A 154 -7.21 16.94 -1.47
N LYS A 155 -7.29 18.27 -1.43
CA LYS A 155 -6.41 19.13 -2.23
C LYS A 155 -5.01 19.15 -1.65
N GLU A 156 -4.01 18.97 -2.51
CA GLU A 156 -2.59 19.03 -2.14
C GLU A 156 -1.82 19.94 -3.11
N ASP A 157 -0.67 20.45 -2.68
CA ASP A 157 0.09 21.46 -3.44
C ASP A 157 0.76 20.94 -4.73
N TRP A 158 0.80 19.61 -4.91
CA TRP A 158 1.46 18.99 -6.06
C TRP A 158 0.57 18.89 -7.30
N PHE A 159 -0.73 19.19 -7.18
CA PHE A 159 -1.66 19.20 -8.31
C PHE A 159 -2.67 20.34 -8.24
N GLU A 160 -3.33 20.61 -9.35
CA GLU A 160 -4.53 21.43 -9.41
C GLU A 160 -5.70 20.58 -9.87
N LEU A 161 -6.79 20.64 -9.12
CA LEU A 161 -8.00 19.93 -9.49
C LEU A 161 -8.76 20.75 -10.54
N GLU A 162 -8.92 20.20 -11.74
CA GLU A 162 -9.66 20.82 -12.84
C GLU A 162 -11.17 20.49 -12.78
N ASP A 163 -11.55 19.56 -11.91
CA ASP A 163 -12.92 19.14 -11.63
C ASP A 163 -13.42 19.67 -10.26
N GLU A 164 -14.68 19.40 -9.94
CA GLU A 164 -15.21 19.53 -8.57
C GLU A 164 -14.50 18.57 -7.60
N ALA A 165 -14.11 19.09 -6.43
CA ALA A 165 -13.46 18.32 -5.35
C ALA A 165 -14.39 17.28 -4.73
N VAL A 166 -15.69 17.55 -4.79
CA VAL A 166 -16.73 16.69 -4.22
C VAL A 166 -17.63 16.20 -5.34
N LYS A 167 -17.84 14.89 -5.44
CA LYS A 167 -18.73 14.28 -6.43
C LYS A 167 -19.71 13.34 -5.74
N SER A 168 -20.99 13.47 -6.05
CA SER A 168 -22.04 12.54 -5.61
C SER A 168 -22.19 11.42 -6.63
N VAL A 169 -22.22 10.18 -6.17
CA VAL A 169 -22.29 8.99 -7.00
C VAL A 169 -23.34 8.05 -6.43
N ASP A 170 -24.36 7.75 -7.22
CA ASP A 170 -25.30 6.69 -6.90
C ASP A 170 -24.73 5.35 -7.39
N LEU A 171 -24.69 4.38 -6.48
CA LEU A 171 -24.35 2.98 -6.73
C LEU A 171 -25.55 2.08 -6.41
N ALA A 172 -25.85 1.15 -7.31
CA ALA A 172 -26.78 0.07 -7.05
C ALA A 172 -26.19 -0.94 -6.05
N ALA A 173 -27.04 -1.87 -5.60
CA ALA A 173 -26.59 -3.00 -4.79
C ALA A 173 -25.61 -3.87 -5.59
N GLU A 174 -24.53 -4.32 -4.93
CA GLU A 174 -23.51 -5.20 -5.52
C GLU A 174 -22.80 -4.60 -6.76
N GLU A 175 -22.80 -3.27 -6.92
CA GLU A 175 -22.19 -2.55 -8.04
C GLU A 175 -20.78 -2.01 -7.71
N VAL A 176 -19.94 -1.94 -8.73
CA VAL A 176 -18.66 -1.21 -8.72
C VAL A 176 -18.71 -0.14 -9.80
N LYS A 177 -18.34 1.10 -9.44
CA LYS A 177 -18.37 2.23 -10.37
C LYS A 177 -17.07 3.01 -10.33
N ALA A 178 -16.53 3.34 -11.50
CA ALA A 178 -15.35 4.17 -11.64
C ALA A 178 -15.73 5.64 -11.82
N VAL A 179 -15.15 6.50 -11.00
CA VAL A 179 -15.35 7.95 -11.01
C VAL A 179 -13.99 8.59 -11.26
N HIS A 180 -13.93 9.53 -12.20
CA HIS A 180 -12.66 10.12 -12.60
C HIS A 180 -12.53 11.52 -12.00
N PHE A 181 -11.37 11.85 -11.46
CA PHE A 181 -11.00 13.21 -11.08
C PHE A 181 -9.90 13.70 -12.02
N ARG A 182 -10.17 14.81 -12.72
CA ARG A 182 -9.17 15.44 -13.57
C ARG A 182 -8.24 16.32 -12.73
N VAL A 183 -6.96 15.97 -12.72
CA VAL A 183 -5.91 16.69 -12.00
C VAL A 183 -4.82 17.12 -12.98
N LYS A 184 -4.35 18.36 -12.84
CA LYS A 184 -3.17 18.88 -13.52
C LYS A 184 -1.97 18.81 -12.59
N VAL A 185 -0.96 18.06 -12.99
CA VAL A 185 0.20 17.76 -12.14
C VAL A 185 1.19 18.94 -12.13
N LYS A 186 1.74 19.29 -10.96
CA LYS A 186 2.61 20.45 -10.77
C LYS A 186 4.01 20.12 -10.25
N LYS A 187 4.11 19.31 -9.19
CA LYS A 187 5.40 19.03 -8.52
C LYS A 187 5.87 17.61 -8.83
N ILE A 188 7.17 17.44 -9.09
CA ILE A 188 7.79 16.14 -9.33
C ILE A 188 8.10 15.38 -8.02
N GLY A 189 8.44 14.10 -8.16
CA GLY A 189 8.82 13.21 -7.06
C GLY A 189 7.66 12.42 -6.46
N PRO A 190 7.89 11.73 -5.33
CA PRO A 190 6.89 10.89 -4.71
C PRO A 190 5.83 11.75 -4.02
N GLN A 191 4.59 11.61 -4.47
CA GLN A 191 3.43 12.29 -3.90
C GLN A 191 2.39 11.28 -3.41
N ARG A 192 1.34 11.77 -2.76
CA ARG A 192 0.20 10.97 -2.32
C ARG A 192 -1.08 11.68 -2.71
N LEU A 193 -2.15 10.91 -2.90
CA LEU A 193 -3.50 11.44 -3.08
C LEU A 193 -4.42 10.78 -2.07
N THR A 194 -5.21 11.59 -1.38
CA THR A 194 -6.21 11.10 -0.42
C THR A 194 -7.61 11.31 -0.98
N VAL A 195 -8.42 10.25 -0.94
CA VAL A 195 -9.84 10.30 -1.29
C VAL A 195 -10.68 9.78 -0.13
N PHE A 196 -11.66 10.59 0.25
CA PHE A 196 -12.67 10.27 1.24
C PHE A 196 -13.96 9.85 0.56
N ALA A 197 -14.62 8.84 1.11
CA ALA A 197 -15.90 8.35 0.66
C ALA A 197 -16.85 8.24 1.85
N LYS A 198 -18.01 8.88 1.73
CA LYS A 198 -19.07 8.83 2.74
C LYS A 198 -20.35 8.33 2.09
N ALA A 199 -20.84 7.20 2.57
CA ALA A 199 -22.18 6.68 2.27
C ALA A 199 -23.10 6.91 3.50
N ASP A 200 -24.32 6.38 3.44
CA ASP A 200 -25.32 6.56 4.50
C ASP A 200 -24.83 5.99 5.85
N ASP A 201 -24.47 4.70 5.86
CA ASP A 201 -24.05 3.97 7.08
C ASP A 201 -22.58 3.54 7.06
N SER A 202 -21.83 3.93 6.02
CA SER A 202 -20.44 3.50 5.86
C SER A 202 -19.55 4.64 5.37
N SER A 203 -18.27 4.56 5.72
CA SER A 203 -17.26 5.51 5.27
C SER A 203 -15.94 4.80 5.08
N ASP A 204 -15.18 5.29 4.10
CA ASP A 204 -13.83 4.82 3.82
C ASP A 204 -12.97 5.99 3.38
N ALA A 205 -11.67 5.89 3.63
CA ALA A 205 -10.70 6.85 3.14
C ALA A 205 -9.46 6.09 2.71
N VAL A 206 -8.92 6.43 1.53
CA VAL A 206 -7.75 5.78 0.96
C VAL A 206 -6.73 6.83 0.56
N ARG A 207 -5.47 6.54 0.86
CA ARG A 207 -4.33 7.35 0.42
C ARG A 207 -3.36 6.48 -0.36
N ARG A 208 -3.17 6.79 -1.64
CA ARG A 208 -2.25 6.05 -2.52
C ARG A 208 -1.04 6.91 -2.88
N PRO A 209 0.18 6.35 -2.87
CA PRO A 209 1.35 7.03 -3.40
C PRO A 209 1.34 7.01 -4.93
N VAL A 210 1.97 8.00 -5.54
CA VAL A 210 2.23 8.07 -6.98
C VAL A 210 3.58 8.76 -7.21
N GLU A 211 4.37 8.24 -8.14
CA GLU A 211 5.61 8.89 -8.57
C GLU A 211 5.30 9.87 -9.70
N ILE A 212 5.81 11.09 -9.58
CA ILE A 212 5.68 12.10 -10.63
C ILE A 212 7.04 12.31 -11.29
N VAL A 213 7.11 12.00 -12.58
CA VAL A 213 8.30 12.19 -13.40
C VAL A 213 8.29 13.57 -14.08
N PRO A 214 9.46 14.17 -14.31
CA PRO A 214 9.56 15.40 -15.09
C PRO A 214 9.06 15.22 -16.53
N ASP A 215 8.56 16.28 -17.16
CA ASP A 215 8.07 16.31 -18.55
C ASP A 215 9.17 16.50 -19.61
N GLY A 216 10.43 16.49 -19.18
CA GLY A 216 11.60 16.64 -20.03
C GLY A 216 12.18 15.34 -20.55
N LYS A 217 13.26 15.47 -21.32
CA LYS A 217 14.10 14.34 -21.72
C LYS A 217 15.15 14.09 -20.65
N MET A 218 15.27 12.84 -20.19
CA MET A 218 16.35 12.45 -19.28
C MET A 218 17.70 12.52 -19.99
N PHE A 219 18.65 13.22 -19.37
CA PHE A 219 20.07 13.21 -19.74
C PHE A 219 20.86 12.56 -18.62
N GLU A 220 21.73 11.63 -18.98
CA GLU A 220 22.61 10.95 -18.05
C GLU A 220 24.06 11.28 -18.39
N ILE A 221 24.83 11.71 -17.37
CA ILE A 221 26.26 12.00 -17.47
C ILE A 221 26.97 11.00 -16.56
N VAL A 222 27.80 10.15 -17.16
CA VAL A 222 28.58 9.15 -16.43
C VAL A 222 30.04 9.57 -16.40
N LEU A 223 30.58 9.73 -15.19
CA LEU A 223 32.00 10.04 -14.96
C LEU A 223 32.65 8.87 -14.22
N ASN A 224 33.67 8.28 -14.84
CA ASN A 224 34.45 7.18 -14.26
C ASN A 224 35.88 7.64 -13.98
N ASP A 225 36.46 7.19 -12.86
CA ASP A 225 37.86 7.45 -12.54
C ASP A 225 38.41 6.40 -11.53
N ARG A 226 39.74 6.35 -11.39
CA ARG A 226 40.44 5.47 -10.44
C ARG A 226 41.01 6.28 -9.28
N LEU A 227 40.42 6.10 -8.09
CA LEU A 227 40.84 6.78 -6.87
C LEU A 227 42.29 6.45 -6.47
N ALA A 228 43.15 7.46 -6.42
CA ALA A 228 44.53 7.34 -5.93
C ALA A 228 44.72 7.91 -4.52
N ARG A 229 44.47 9.22 -4.31
CA ARG A 229 44.45 9.86 -2.97
C ARG A 229 43.25 10.81 -2.83
N ARG A 230 43.06 11.68 -3.81
CA ARG A 230 41.93 12.61 -3.93
C ARG A 230 41.60 12.78 -5.42
N ILE A 231 40.32 12.84 -5.74
CA ILE A 231 39.82 13.17 -7.06
C ILE A 231 38.74 14.22 -6.87
N ASP A 232 38.84 15.31 -7.62
CA ASP A 232 37.79 16.31 -7.72
C ASP A 232 37.22 16.21 -9.14
N LYS A 233 35.90 16.00 -9.26
CA LYS A 233 35.17 15.99 -10.54
C LYS A 233 34.09 17.06 -10.51
N SER A 234 34.08 17.89 -11.53
CA SER A 234 33.00 18.83 -11.82
C SER A 234 32.17 18.30 -12.98
N PHE A 235 30.87 18.54 -12.92
CA PHE A 235 29.95 18.36 -14.04
C PHE A 235 29.07 19.60 -14.14
N GLU A 236 28.67 19.93 -15.36
CA GLU A 236 27.79 21.06 -15.59
C GLU A 236 26.35 20.57 -15.63
N ILE A 237 25.48 21.24 -14.87
CA ILE A 237 24.04 21.01 -14.92
C ILE A 237 23.51 21.85 -16.09
N PRO A 238 22.80 21.24 -17.06
CA PRO A 238 22.19 21.99 -18.16
C PRO A 238 21.32 23.13 -17.65
N LYS A 239 21.35 24.28 -18.31
CA LYS A 239 20.57 25.47 -17.90
C LYS A 239 19.06 25.22 -17.94
N ASP A 240 18.62 24.32 -18.82
CA ASP A 240 17.21 23.93 -18.98
C ASP A 240 16.82 22.76 -18.07
N ALA A 241 17.63 22.45 -17.04
CA ALA A 241 17.32 21.38 -16.10
C ALA A 241 16.07 21.74 -15.27
N ILE A 242 15.12 20.80 -15.22
CA ILE A 242 13.91 20.94 -14.41
C ILE A 242 14.27 20.92 -12.93
N GLU A 243 13.75 21.87 -12.16
CA GLU A 243 14.04 21.97 -10.73
C GLU A 243 13.67 20.67 -9.99
N GLY A 244 14.58 20.17 -9.15
CA GLY A 244 14.41 18.92 -8.38
C GLY A 244 14.60 17.62 -9.18
N SER A 245 14.81 17.68 -10.50
CA SER A 245 15.02 16.49 -11.34
C SER A 245 16.43 15.91 -11.25
N LEU A 246 17.39 16.71 -10.76
CA LEU A 246 18.79 16.33 -10.63
C LEU A 246 18.96 15.22 -9.58
N LYS A 247 19.47 14.07 -10.02
CA LYS A 247 19.91 12.98 -9.15
C LYS A 247 21.38 12.71 -9.41
N VAL A 248 22.19 12.68 -8.36
CA VAL A 248 23.63 12.40 -8.43
C VAL A 248 23.90 11.13 -7.64
N PHE A 249 24.45 10.13 -8.31
CA PHE A 249 24.84 8.86 -7.71
C PHE A 249 26.36 8.72 -7.74
N GLY A 250 26.95 8.46 -6.58
CA GLY A 250 28.37 8.12 -6.45
C GLY A 250 28.52 6.65 -6.10
N LYS A 251 29.26 5.89 -6.92
CA LYS A 251 29.66 4.52 -6.62
C LYS A 251 31.17 4.43 -6.55
N VAL A 252 31.70 3.84 -5.48
CA VAL A 252 33.14 3.66 -5.27
C VAL A 252 33.43 2.18 -5.13
N TYR A 253 34.32 1.69 -5.98
CA TYR A 253 34.78 0.31 -5.97
C TYR A 253 36.19 0.23 -5.36
N PRO A 254 36.44 -0.67 -4.40
CA PRO A 254 37.78 -0.87 -3.83
C PRO A 254 38.78 -1.49 -4.83
N GLY A 255 38.29 -2.04 -5.94
CA GLY A 255 39.10 -2.58 -7.03
C GLY A 255 38.26 -3.09 -8.20
N VAL A 256 38.90 -3.38 -9.32
CA VAL A 256 38.24 -3.80 -10.58
C VAL A 256 37.41 -5.06 -10.40
N PHE A 257 37.85 -5.99 -9.56
CA PHE A 257 37.12 -7.23 -9.32
C PHE A 257 35.77 -7.02 -8.62
N ALA A 258 35.68 -6.03 -7.72
CA ALA A 258 34.41 -5.69 -7.06
C ALA A 258 33.37 -5.16 -8.05
N GLN A 259 33.81 -4.40 -9.07
CA GLN A 259 32.95 -3.92 -10.14
C GLN A 259 32.43 -5.07 -11.01
N VAL A 260 33.28 -6.05 -11.32
CA VAL A 260 32.87 -7.24 -12.09
C VAL A 260 31.87 -8.09 -11.30
N ILE A 261 32.09 -8.28 -10.00
CA ILE A 261 31.13 -9.00 -9.14
C ILE A 261 29.77 -8.31 -9.16
N GLU A 262 29.72 -6.98 -8.94
CA GLU A 262 28.44 -6.25 -9.00
C GLU A 262 27.79 -6.39 -10.39
N GLY A 263 28.57 -6.34 -11.46
CA GLY A 263 28.06 -6.55 -12.82
C GLY A 263 27.44 -7.93 -13.01
N VAL A 264 28.07 -8.98 -12.48
CA VAL A 264 27.55 -10.35 -12.52
C VAL A 264 26.31 -10.50 -11.63
N GLU A 265 26.30 -9.93 -10.42
CA GLU A 265 25.12 -9.90 -9.56
C GLU A 265 23.95 -9.17 -10.22
N GLY A 266 24.21 -8.07 -10.93
CA GLY A 266 23.22 -7.33 -11.71
C GLY A 266 22.62 -8.14 -12.87
N MET A 267 23.37 -9.09 -13.43
CA MET A 267 22.85 -10.05 -14.42
C MET A 267 22.01 -11.16 -13.78
N LEU A 268 22.21 -11.46 -12.49
CA LEU A 268 21.46 -12.45 -11.73
C LEU A 268 20.13 -11.91 -11.16
N GLY A 269 19.53 -10.93 -11.84
CA GLY A 269 18.17 -10.47 -11.52
C GLY A 269 17.12 -11.53 -11.86
N MET A 270 16.06 -11.61 -11.06
CA MET A 270 14.90 -12.43 -11.44
C MET A 270 14.28 -11.89 -12.73
N PRO A 271 14.13 -12.70 -13.79
CA PRO A 271 13.39 -12.28 -14.97
C PRO A 271 11.94 -12.02 -14.55
N HIS A 272 11.51 -10.79 -14.72
CA HIS A 272 10.11 -10.40 -14.64
C HIS A 272 9.64 -10.28 -16.10
N GLY A 273 8.66 -11.11 -16.45
CA GLY A 273 7.96 -11.07 -17.73
C GLY A 273 6.74 -10.15 -17.68
#